data_AF-A0A158P7I5-F1
#
_entry.id   AF-A0A158P7I5-F1
#
_cell.length_a   1.000
_cell.length_b   1.000
_cell.length_c   1.000
_cell.angle_alpha   90.00
_cell.angle_beta   90.00
_cell.angle_gamma   90.00
#
_symmetry.space_group_name_H-M   'P 1'
#
loop_
_entity.id
_entity.type
_entity.pdbx_description
1 polymer ?
#
loop_
_entity_poly.entity_id
_entity_poly.type
_entity_poly.pdbx_seq_one_letter_code
_entity_poly.pdbx_strand_id
1 'polypeptide(L)'
;MTHAFRDFVFGRFFIRDVISLRFQYGFNFYLYYLVNWPEYYQVAEHPNGQIMGYIMGKAEGRDENWHGHVTALSVAPDYRRLGLGARMMSTLEHISDIEIIDYYSGPRDENAYG
;
A
#
# COMPACT_ATOMS: atom_id res chain seq x y z
N MET A 1 8.46 18.98 8.56
CA MET A 1 7.41 19.06 7.52
C MET A 1 6.87 17.66 7.29
N THR A 2 6.24 17.13 8.34
CA THR A 2 5.96 15.71 8.59
C THR A 2 4.53 15.56 9.13
N HIS A 3 3.69 16.58 8.91
CA HIS A 3 2.52 16.91 9.72
C HIS A 3 1.21 16.26 9.26
N ALA A 4 1.21 15.32 8.32
CA ALA A 4 -0.03 14.75 7.77
C ALA A 4 0.10 13.25 7.42
N PHE A 5 1.05 12.53 8.03
CA PHE A 5 1.50 11.23 7.56
C PHE A 5 0.53 10.07 7.83
N ARG A 6 -0.58 10.24 8.59
CA ARG A 6 -1.42 9.08 9.02
C ARG A 6 -2.75 9.34 9.71
N ASP A 7 -3.14 10.59 9.94
CA ASP A 7 -4.20 10.90 10.93
C ASP A 7 -5.61 10.39 10.58
N PHE A 8 -5.85 9.94 9.35
CA PHE A 8 -7.15 9.39 8.97
C PHE A 8 -7.15 7.89 8.61
N VAL A 9 -5.98 7.31 8.31
CA VAL A 9 -5.84 5.89 7.93
C VAL A 9 -5.59 4.99 9.15
N PHE A 10 -5.40 5.53 10.36
CA PHE A 10 -5.18 4.71 11.56
C PHE A 10 -6.44 4.56 12.44
N GLY A 11 -7.22 5.64 12.62
CA GLY A 11 -8.31 5.68 13.60
C GLY A 11 -9.60 4.98 13.19
N ARG A 12 -9.93 4.95 11.89
CA ARG A 12 -11.16 4.33 11.36
C ARG A 12 -10.93 2.95 10.73
N PHE A 13 -9.66 2.60 10.56
CA PHE A 13 -9.19 1.49 9.72
C PHE A 13 -9.06 0.17 10.46
N PHE A 14 -8.81 0.23 11.75
CA PHE A 14 -8.26 -0.93 12.44
C PHE A 14 -9.31 -1.83 13.12
N ILE A 15 -10.56 -1.39 13.31
CA ILE A 15 -11.46 -2.09 14.25
C ILE A 15 -12.75 -2.67 13.62
N ARG A 16 -13.24 -2.18 12.46
CA ARG A 16 -14.54 -2.68 11.96
C ARG A 16 -14.48 -3.68 10.81
N ASP A 17 -13.70 -3.41 9.77
CA ASP A 17 -13.89 -4.14 8.50
C ASP A 17 -12.62 -4.87 7.99
N VAL A 18 -11.40 -4.43 8.34
CA VAL A 18 -10.16 -5.21 8.08
C VAL A 18 -10.10 -6.48 8.94
N ILE A 19 -10.73 -6.47 10.13
CA ILE A 19 -10.86 -7.64 11.02
C ILE A 19 -11.85 -8.69 10.48
N SER A 20 -12.82 -8.30 9.64
CA SER A 20 -13.88 -9.20 9.15
C SER A 20 -13.42 -10.08 7.97
N LEU A 21 -12.43 -9.62 7.20
CA LEU A 21 -11.72 -10.47 6.24
C LEU A 21 -10.72 -11.32 7.02
N ARG A 22 -11.18 -12.50 7.47
CA ARG A 22 -10.41 -13.54 8.20
C ARG A 22 -8.91 -13.29 8.09
N PHE A 23 -8.31 -12.78 9.16
CA PHE A 23 -6.87 -12.56 9.25
C PHE A 23 -6.11 -13.83 8.85
N GLN A 24 -5.62 -13.87 7.61
CA GLN A 24 -4.69 -14.92 7.16
C GLN A 24 -3.33 -14.74 7.87
N TYR A 25 -3.01 -13.50 8.30
CA TYR A 25 -1.77 -13.10 8.96
C TYR A 25 -2.04 -12.31 10.26
N GLY A 26 -1.09 -12.33 11.20
CA GLY A 26 -1.23 -11.60 12.48
C GLY A 26 -1.05 -10.08 12.34
N PHE A 27 -1.52 -9.32 13.33
CA PHE A 27 -1.46 -7.84 13.35
C PHE A 27 -0.08 -7.26 13.02
N ASN A 28 0.98 -7.85 13.58
CA ASN A 28 2.36 -7.40 13.36
C ASN A 28 2.77 -7.40 11.87
N PHE A 29 2.20 -8.32 11.08
CA PHE A 29 2.45 -8.37 9.64
C PHE A 29 1.93 -7.09 8.96
N TYR A 30 0.68 -6.70 9.24
CA TYR A 30 0.09 -5.50 8.65
C TYR A 30 0.79 -4.22 9.11
N LEU A 31 1.15 -4.12 10.40
CA LEU A 31 1.92 -2.98 10.90
C LEU A 31 3.29 -2.88 10.24
N TYR A 32 3.99 -4.01 10.10
CA TYR A 32 5.30 -4.04 9.46
C TYR A 32 5.24 -3.48 8.04
N TYR A 33 4.25 -3.90 7.24
CA TYR A 33 4.06 -3.38 5.89
C TYR A 33 3.74 -1.88 5.88
N LEU A 34 2.82 -1.45 6.73
CA LEU A 34 2.42 -0.04 6.79
C LEU A 34 3.59 0.88 7.22
N VAL A 35 4.52 0.38 8.04
CA VAL A 35 5.68 1.17 8.51
C VAL A 35 6.79 1.21 7.47
N ASN A 36 7.04 0.11 6.75
CA ASN A 36 8.15 0.04 5.79
C ASN A 36 7.77 0.50 4.37
N TRP A 37 6.51 0.34 3.97
CA TRP A 37 6.00 0.73 2.65
C TRP A 37 4.64 1.43 2.75
N PRO A 38 4.55 2.59 3.45
CA PRO A 38 3.30 3.31 3.62
C PRO A 38 2.65 3.71 2.28
N GLU A 39 3.45 4.01 1.26
CA GLU A 39 3.03 4.37 -0.10
C GLU A 39 2.37 3.20 -0.86
N TYR A 40 2.70 1.96 -0.52
CA TYR A 40 2.07 0.77 -1.08
C TYR A 40 0.76 0.37 -0.38
N TYR A 41 0.31 1.16 0.59
CA TYR A 41 -0.91 0.88 1.34
C TYR A 41 -2.03 1.86 0.97
N GLN A 42 -3.08 1.36 0.32
CA GLN A 42 -4.20 2.19 -0.13
C GLN A 42 -5.56 1.61 0.22
N VAL A 43 -6.52 2.50 0.25
CA VAL A 43 -7.88 2.26 0.69
C VAL A 43 -8.84 3.00 -0.22
N ALA A 44 -9.96 2.38 -0.56
CA ALA A 44 -11.14 3.10 -1.03
C ALA A 44 -12.23 3.15 0.03
N GLU A 45 -12.72 4.35 0.28
CA GLU A 45 -13.83 4.65 1.16
C GLU A 45 -14.96 5.26 0.35
N HIS A 46 -16.18 4.80 0.59
CA HIS A 46 -17.39 5.38 0.02
C HIS A 46 -17.71 6.70 0.75
N PRO A 47 -18.36 7.70 0.12
CA PRO A 47 -18.68 8.98 0.77
C PRO A 47 -19.49 8.89 2.08
N ASN A 48 -20.18 7.77 2.33
CA ASN A 48 -20.89 7.50 3.59
C ASN A 48 -19.98 6.98 4.72
N GLY A 49 -18.69 6.80 4.45
CA GLY A 49 -17.69 6.30 5.40
C GLY A 49 -17.52 4.79 5.45
N GLN A 50 -18.11 4.03 4.51
CA GLN A 50 -17.92 2.58 4.42
C GLN A 50 -16.66 2.25 3.62
N ILE A 51 -15.88 1.28 4.09
CA ILE A 51 -14.72 0.79 3.34
C ILE A 51 -15.19 -0.08 2.17
N MET A 52 -14.82 0.33 0.97
CA MET A 52 -15.14 -0.38 -0.27
C MET A 52 -14.10 -1.45 -0.60
N GLY A 53 -12.83 -1.21 -0.23
CA GLY A 53 -11.73 -2.13 -0.43
C GLY A 53 -10.40 -1.57 0.01
N TYR A 54 -9.38 -2.43 0.01
CA TYR A 54 -8.00 -2.05 0.30
C TYR A 54 -7.03 -2.82 -0.61
N ILE A 55 -5.85 -2.24 -0.82
CA ILE A 55 -4.70 -2.89 -1.43
C ILE A 55 -3.46 -2.61 -0.58
N MET A 56 -2.62 -3.62 -0.44
CA MET A 56 -1.31 -3.50 0.21
C MET A 56 -0.26 -4.25 -0.59
N GLY A 57 0.93 -3.67 -0.65
CA GLY A 57 2.11 -4.27 -1.26
C GLY A 57 3.40 -3.84 -0.58
N LYS A 58 4.51 -4.18 -1.21
CA LYS A 58 5.87 -3.79 -0.80
C LYS A 58 6.75 -3.65 -2.03
N ALA A 59 7.82 -2.88 -1.92
CA ALA A 59 8.90 -2.92 -2.89
C ALA A 59 9.84 -4.11 -2.58
N GLU A 60 10.20 -4.88 -3.61
CA GLU A 60 11.16 -5.99 -3.52
C GLU A 60 12.17 -5.94 -4.66
N GLY A 61 13.28 -6.67 -4.50
CA GLY A 61 14.34 -6.74 -5.50
C GLY A 61 15.52 -5.82 -5.22
N ARG A 62 16.52 -5.88 -6.11
CA ARG A 62 17.77 -5.10 -6.05
C ARG A 62 18.18 -4.76 -7.48
N ASP A 63 18.80 -3.60 -7.64
CA ASP A 63 19.25 -3.09 -8.94
C ASP A 63 18.12 -3.22 -9.97
N GLU A 64 18.42 -3.74 -11.16
CA GLU A 64 17.49 -3.91 -12.28
C GLU A 64 16.31 -4.86 -12.01
N ASN A 65 16.34 -5.62 -10.91
CA ASN A 65 15.25 -6.52 -10.52
C ASN A 65 14.29 -5.90 -9.50
N TRP A 66 14.39 -4.60 -9.21
CA TRP A 66 13.44 -3.93 -8.34
C TRP A 66 12.04 -3.98 -8.95
N HIS A 67 11.03 -4.36 -8.15
CA HIS A 67 9.62 -4.37 -8.54
C HIS A 67 8.69 -4.22 -7.33
N GLY A 68 7.50 -3.67 -7.57
CA GLY A 68 6.40 -3.69 -6.62
C GLY A 68 5.75 -5.07 -6.54
N HIS A 69 5.48 -5.53 -5.32
CA HIS A 69 4.81 -6.79 -5.03
C HIS A 69 3.46 -6.54 -4.36
N VAL A 70 2.38 -7.04 -4.97
CA VAL A 70 1.02 -7.00 -4.38
C VAL A 70 0.88 -8.11 -3.35
N THR A 71 0.67 -7.76 -2.09
CA THR A 71 0.49 -8.74 -1.00
C THR A 71 -0.97 -9.10 -0.78
N ALA A 72 -1.85 -8.10 -0.80
CA ALA A 72 -3.29 -8.33 -0.69
C ALA A 72 -4.09 -7.25 -1.38
N LEU A 73 -5.17 -7.66 -2.04
CA LEU A 73 -6.20 -6.80 -2.62
C LEU A 73 -7.54 -7.40 -2.27
N SER A 74 -8.44 -6.61 -1.68
CA SER A 74 -9.80 -7.05 -1.39
C SER A 74 -10.80 -5.94 -1.63
N VAL A 75 -11.92 -6.32 -2.26
CA VAL A 75 -13.07 -5.44 -2.49
C VAL A 75 -14.30 -6.08 -1.86
N ALA A 76 -15.01 -5.28 -1.05
CA ALA A 76 -16.24 -5.69 -0.38
C ALA A 76 -17.29 -6.13 -1.41
N PRO A 77 -18.07 -7.20 -1.15
CA PRO A 77 -18.98 -7.81 -2.14
C PRO A 77 -19.89 -6.82 -2.86
N ASP A 78 -20.47 -5.87 -2.12
CA ASP A 78 -21.41 -4.86 -2.64
C ASP A 78 -20.76 -3.87 -3.62
N TYR A 79 -19.43 -3.76 -3.60
CA TYR A 79 -18.65 -2.85 -4.43
C TYR A 79 -17.83 -3.56 -5.52
N ARG A 80 -18.03 -4.87 -5.70
CA ARG A 80 -17.38 -5.64 -6.78
C ARG A 80 -17.98 -5.28 -8.14
N ARG A 81 -17.23 -5.58 -9.21
CA ARG A 81 -17.61 -5.32 -10.62
C ARG A 81 -17.76 -3.84 -11.00
N LEU A 82 -17.36 -2.92 -10.12
CA LEU A 82 -17.28 -1.47 -10.39
C LEU A 82 -15.92 -1.02 -10.94
N GLY A 83 -15.02 -1.96 -11.26
CA GLY A 83 -13.65 -1.67 -11.67
C GLY A 83 -12.73 -1.17 -10.53
N LEU A 84 -13.20 -1.18 -9.28
CA LEU A 84 -12.44 -0.66 -8.13
C LEU A 84 -11.10 -1.37 -7.93
N GLY A 85 -11.08 -2.70 -8.00
CA GLY A 85 -9.84 -3.47 -7.87
C GLY A 85 -8.84 -3.18 -8.99
N ALA A 86 -9.31 -2.99 -10.22
CA ALA A 86 -8.44 -2.63 -11.34
C ALA A 86 -7.83 -1.23 -11.16
N ARG A 87 -8.62 -0.27 -10.65
CA ARG A 87 -8.12 1.06 -10.31
C ARG A 87 -7.06 1.01 -9.20
N MET A 88 -7.32 0.25 -8.13
CA MET A 88 -6.35 0.07 -7.04
C MET A 88 -5.03 -0.53 -7.53
N MET A 89 -5.09 -1.55 -8.40
CA MET A 89 -3.89 -2.14 -9.01
C MET A 89 -3.13 -1.12 -9.85
N SER A 90 -3.83 -0.38 -10.72
CA SER A 90 -3.22 0.64 -11.57
C SER A 90 -2.55 1.76 -10.75
N THR A 91 -3.15 2.18 -9.64
CA THR A 91 -2.51 3.17 -8.75
C THR A 91 -1.27 2.58 -8.09
N LEU A 92 -1.30 1.33 -7.64
CA LEU A 92 -0.14 0.70 -7.00
C LEU A 92 1.01 0.48 -7.99
N GLU A 93 0.71 0.09 -9.23
CA GLU A 93 1.67 0.00 -10.33
C GLU A 93 2.34 1.36 -10.58
N HIS A 94 1.54 2.43 -10.65
CA HIS A 94 2.08 3.78 -10.84
C HIS A 94 2.99 4.24 -9.69
N ILE A 95 2.62 3.96 -8.44
CA ILE A 95 3.48 4.24 -7.28
C ILE A 95 4.78 3.45 -7.39
N SER A 96 4.70 2.19 -7.82
CA SER A 96 5.88 1.35 -8.02
C SER A 96 6.84 1.95 -9.04
N ASP A 97 6.35 2.43 -10.19
CA ASP A 97 7.17 3.08 -11.20
C ASP A 97 7.85 4.36 -10.68
N ILE A 98 7.14 5.16 -9.88
CA ILE A 98 7.70 6.39 -9.29
C ILE A 98 8.85 6.04 -8.34
N GLU A 99 8.64 5.09 -7.43
CA GLU A 99 9.65 4.69 -6.45
C GLU A 99 10.90 4.07 -7.14
N ILE A 100 10.74 3.37 -8.27
CA ILE A 100 11.86 2.93 -9.12
C ILE A 100 12.66 4.15 -9.59
N ILE A 101 11.97 5.11 -10.20
CA ILE A 101 12.61 6.29 -10.78
C ILE A 101 13.34 7.07 -9.69
N ASP A 102 12.73 7.26 -8.52
CA ASP A 102 13.33 7.93 -7.38
C ASP A 102 14.56 7.16 -6.85
N TYR A 103 14.50 5.82 -6.81
CA TYR A 103 15.65 4.98 -6.46
C TYR A 103 16.83 5.16 -7.43
N TYR A 104 16.57 5.27 -8.74
CA TYR A 104 17.62 5.45 -9.74
C TYR A 104 18.08 6.90 -9.94
N SER A 105 17.25 7.88 -9.59
CA SER A 105 17.54 9.31 -9.74
C SER A 105 18.09 9.97 -8.48
N GLY A 106 18.04 9.27 -7.34
CA GLY A 106 18.72 9.69 -6.12
C GLY A 106 20.24 9.89 -6.32
N PRO A 107 20.90 10.74 -5.50
CA PRO A 107 22.34 10.91 -5.56
C PRO A 107 23.00 9.54 -5.41
N ARG A 108 23.75 9.10 -6.43
CA ARG A 108 24.63 7.93 -6.29
C ARG A 108 25.65 8.29 -5.22
N ASP A 109 25.48 7.77 -4.02
CA ASP A 109 26.53 7.79 -3.01
C ASP A 109 27.70 6.93 -3.53
N GLU A 110 28.58 7.58 -4.29
CA GLU A 110 29.84 7.05 -4.81
C GLU A 110 30.83 6.63 -3.71
N ASN A 111 30.46 6.80 -2.43
CA ASN A 111 31.26 6.48 -1.25
C ASN A 111 30.74 5.30 -0.41
N ALA A 112 29.73 4.55 -0.86
CA ALA A 112 29.20 3.40 -0.10
C ALA A 112 30.07 2.11 -0.16
N TYR A 113 31.17 2.12 -0.93
CA TYR A 113 32.14 1.03 -1.03
C TYR A 113 33.59 1.53 -0.94
N GLY A 114 33.88 2.35 0.08
CA GLY A 114 35.24 2.77 0.46
C GLY A 114 35.69 2.14 1.77
#